data_AF-A0A938IUX9-F1
#
_entry.id   AF-A0A938IUX9-F1
#
_cell.length_a   1.000
_cell.length_b   1.000
_cell.length_c   1.000
_cell.angle_alpha   90.00
_cell.angle_beta   90.00
_cell.angle_gamma   90.00
#
_symmetry.space_group_name_H-M   'P 1'
#
loop_
_entity.id
_entity.type
_entity.pdbx_description
1 polymer ?
#
loop_
_entity_poly.entity_id
_entity_poly.type
_entity_poly.pdbx_seq_one_letter_code
_entity_poly.pdbx_strand_id
1 'polypeptide(L)'
;MVEASMPVRSAKRGTRHVARPAAAAAGVLASLALAVAGCGREYVYFRPAENPQGASPGWVAQGRYRVPPGEGAVEVSLSARGMVEAEKGEDSRRTLEVRFAVRNQGQATWSLDPAQTKIVDDDGRQVAGARAWQGRSRMGAILIAGGASEAFSLTFDLPEEARFESLGSLRVAWPYRYGDKPYEGSTKFIRIEEVTYYYPDYYGPYYGPYFYGPYYGPYYAPPYWRPYHGPYYYDPWYDPWLAYRARRR
;
A
#
# COMPACT_ATOMS: atom_id res chain seq x y z
N MET A 1 -37.69 -74.61 -37.95
CA MET A 1 -38.60 -74.15 -39.01
C MET A 1 -38.00 -72.87 -39.55
N VAL A 2 -37.58 -72.89 -40.84
CA VAL A 2 -37.10 -71.77 -41.69
C VAL A 2 -35.76 -71.15 -41.23
N GLU A 3 -34.58 -71.58 -41.68
CA GLU A 3 -34.00 -71.57 -43.05
C GLU A 3 -33.90 -70.15 -43.62
N ALA A 4 -32.70 -69.56 -43.71
CA ALA A 4 -31.97 -69.26 -44.96
C ALA A 4 -31.60 -67.75 -44.88
N SER A 5 -30.55 -67.15 -45.44
CA SER A 5 -29.55 -67.49 -46.45
C SER A 5 -28.43 -66.45 -46.32
N MET A 6 -27.18 -66.84 -46.51
CA MET A 6 -26.12 -65.91 -46.92
C MET A 6 -26.38 -65.44 -48.37
N PRO A 7 -25.88 -64.25 -48.75
CA PRO A 7 -24.82 -64.28 -49.75
C PRO A 7 -23.71 -63.22 -49.58
N VAL A 8 -22.54 -63.63 -50.08
CA VAL A 8 -21.30 -62.89 -50.31
C VAL A 8 -21.45 -61.87 -51.44
N ARG A 9 -21.01 -60.62 -51.24
CA ARG A 9 -20.54 -59.68 -52.30
C ARG A 9 -19.46 -58.77 -51.70
N SER A 10 -18.20 -58.93 -52.11
CA SER A 10 -17.56 -58.32 -53.29
C SER A 10 -16.92 -56.98 -52.96
N ALA A 11 -15.59 -56.96 -53.05
CA ALA A 11 -14.73 -55.81 -52.85
C ALA A 11 -14.92 -54.75 -53.96
N LYS A 12 -14.92 -53.48 -53.57
CA LYS A 12 -14.41 -52.40 -54.42
C LYS A 12 -13.47 -51.51 -53.62
N ARG A 13 -12.18 -51.63 -53.94
CA ARG A 13 -11.17 -50.58 -53.76
C ARG A 13 -11.65 -49.32 -54.48
N GLY A 14 -11.80 -48.23 -53.74
CA GLY A 14 -11.87 -46.88 -54.25
C GLY A 14 -10.85 -46.04 -53.51
N THR A 15 -9.62 -46.01 -54.01
CA THR A 15 -8.66 -44.95 -53.71
C THR A 15 -9.16 -43.66 -54.34
N ARG A 16 -9.34 -42.60 -53.56
CA ARG A 16 -9.04 -41.22 -53.97
C ARG A 16 -8.84 -40.36 -52.74
N HIS A 17 -7.58 -39.98 -52.55
CA HIS A 17 -7.17 -38.85 -51.74
C HIS A 17 -7.90 -37.59 -52.23
N VAL A 18 -8.53 -36.87 -51.31
CA VAL A 18 -8.52 -35.40 -51.36
C VAL A 18 -8.22 -34.93 -49.95
N ALA A 19 -7.01 -34.40 -49.79
CA ALA A 19 -6.61 -33.66 -48.63
C ALA A 19 -7.55 -32.48 -48.40
N ARG A 20 -8.08 -32.34 -47.19
CA ARG A 20 -8.38 -31.02 -46.63
C ARG A 20 -7.48 -30.84 -45.42
N PRO A 21 -6.42 -30.01 -45.51
CA PRO A 21 -5.65 -29.66 -44.35
C PRO A 21 -6.51 -28.83 -43.41
N ALA A 22 -6.43 -29.22 -42.14
CA ALA A 22 -6.69 -28.47 -40.93
C ALA A 22 -6.94 -26.95 -41.11
N ALA A 23 -8.18 -26.53 -40.94
CA ALA A 23 -8.53 -25.13 -40.69
C ALA A 23 -9.73 -25.06 -39.74
N ALA A 24 -9.61 -25.67 -38.56
CA ALA A 24 -10.59 -25.54 -37.49
C ALA A 24 -9.94 -25.77 -36.12
N ALA A 25 -8.83 -25.08 -35.84
CA ALA A 25 -8.20 -25.10 -34.52
C ALA A 25 -7.56 -23.75 -34.17
N ALA A 26 -8.13 -22.65 -34.65
CA ALA A 26 -7.66 -21.28 -34.38
C ALA A 26 -8.73 -20.39 -33.72
N GLY A 27 -9.78 -21.00 -33.15
CA GLY A 27 -10.92 -20.26 -32.56
C GLY A 27 -11.03 -20.29 -31.04
N VAL A 28 -10.21 -21.06 -30.32
CA VAL A 28 -10.37 -21.28 -28.86
C VAL A 28 -9.29 -20.57 -28.02
N LEU A 29 -8.18 -20.13 -28.63
CA LEU A 29 -7.09 -19.46 -27.90
C LEU A 29 -7.32 -17.95 -27.66
N ALA A 30 -8.27 -17.32 -28.36
CA ALA A 30 -8.56 -15.88 -28.18
C ALA A 30 -9.42 -15.59 -26.93
N SER A 31 -10.18 -16.57 -26.43
CA SER A 31 -11.13 -16.37 -25.33
C SER A 31 -10.51 -16.51 -23.93
N LEU A 32 -9.32 -17.14 -23.82
CA LEU A 32 -8.65 -17.34 -22.52
C LEU A 32 -7.81 -16.12 -22.08
N ALA A 33 -7.43 -15.24 -23.02
CA ALA A 33 -6.62 -14.06 -22.70
C ALA A 33 -7.43 -12.90 -22.07
N LEU A 34 -8.76 -12.89 -22.22
CA LEU A 34 -9.65 -11.85 -21.65
C LEU A 34 -10.13 -12.15 -20.22
N ALA A 35 -9.96 -13.38 -19.72
CA ALA A 35 -10.39 -13.76 -18.36
C ALA A 35 -9.37 -13.40 -17.25
N VAL A 36 -8.26 -12.74 -17.59
CA VAL A 36 -7.25 -12.26 -16.63
C VAL A 36 -7.42 -10.76 -16.31
N ALA A 37 -8.48 -10.12 -16.81
CA ALA A 37 -9.01 -8.92 -16.17
C ALA A 37 -9.65 -9.39 -14.86
N GLY A 38 -9.01 -9.40 -13.70
CA GLY A 38 -8.02 -8.46 -13.22
C GLY A 38 -8.57 -8.01 -11.87
N CYS A 39 -8.51 -8.89 -10.86
CA CYS A 39 -8.80 -8.53 -9.47
C CYS A 39 -7.69 -7.60 -8.97
N GLY A 40 -7.62 -6.40 -9.54
CA GLY A 40 -6.76 -5.33 -9.09
C GLY A 40 -7.32 -4.79 -7.79
N ARG A 41 -6.46 -4.65 -6.78
CA ARG A 41 -6.79 -3.85 -5.60
C ARG A 41 -6.69 -2.39 -5.99
N GLU A 42 -7.79 -1.67 -5.84
CA GLU A 42 -7.78 -0.22 -6.01
C GLU A 42 -7.35 0.42 -4.69
N TYR A 43 -6.34 1.29 -4.75
CA TYR A 43 -5.85 2.02 -3.59
C TYR A 43 -6.27 3.48 -3.70
N VAL A 44 -6.82 4.00 -2.60
CA VAL A 44 -7.12 5.42 -2.44
C VAL A 44 -6.19 5.98 -1.38
N TYR A 45 -5.59 7.13 -1.63
CA TYR A 45 -4.63 7.71 -0.69
C TYR A 45 -5.19 8.92 0.02
N PHE A 46 -4.78 9.07 1.28
CA PHE A 46 -5.20 10.14 2.15
C PHE A 46 -3.97 10.86 2.69
N ARG A 47 -4.05 12.20 2.78
CA ARG A 47 -3.07 13.00 3.53
C ARG A 47 -3.73 13.60 4.77
N PRO A 48 -2.98 13.74 5.87
CA PRO A 48 -3.42 14.56 6.99
C PRO A 48 -3.68 15.99 6.51
N ALA A 49 -4.81 16.56 6.91
CA ALA A 49 -5.14 17.96 6.71
C ALA A 49 -4.39 18.87 7.70
N GLU A 50 -3.99 18.31 8.84
CA GLU A 50 -3.33 19.00 9.94
C GLU A 50 -1.89 18.48 10.08
N ASN A 51 -0.92 19.39 10.25
CA ASN A 51 0.50 19.08 10.41
C ASN A 51 1.10 18.15 9.33
N PRO A 52 0.85 18.37 8.03
CA PRO A 52 1.40 17.52 6.98
C PRO A 52 2.93 17.60 6.97
N GLN A 53 3.57 16.44 6.94
CA GLN A 53 4.99 16.24 6.76
C GLN A 53 5.22 15.35 5.54
N GLY A 54 6.44 15.37 5.01
CA GLY A 54 6.84 14.71 3.77
C GLY A 54 6.42 13.23 3.66
N ALA A 55 6.43 12.74 2.43
CA ALA A 55 6.12 11.35 2.13
C ALA A 55 7.10 10.38 2.83
N SER A 56 6.63 9.18 3.13
CA SER A 56 7.48 8.07 3.58
C SER A 56 7.38 6.91 2.59
N PRO A 57 8.36 6.00 2.50
CA PRO A 57 8.31 4.90 1.53
C PRO A 57 6.97 4.14 1.58
N GLY A 58 6.19 4.21 0.49
CA GLY A 58 4.88 3.57 0.37
C GLY A 58 3.68 4.34 0.96
N TRP A 59 3.85 5.57 1.45
CA TRP A 59 2.79 6.43 1.99
C TRP A 59 2.95 7.89 1.56
N VAL A 60 1.83 8.54 1.22
CA VAL A 60 1.87 9.84 0.51
C VAL A 60 2.19 11.03 1.42
N ALA A 61 1.72 11.03 2.66
CA ALA A 61 2.00 12.07 3.64
C ALA A 61 1.80 11.55 5.06
N GLN A 62 2.51 12.15 6.02
CA GLN A 62 2.38 11.82 7.44
C GLN A 62 1.97 13.05 8.26
N GLY A 63 1.10 12.87 9.24
CA GLY A 63 0.72 13.91 10.18
C GLY A 63 1.52 13.70 11.44
N ARG A 64 2.30 14.69 11.87
CA ARG A 64 3.17 14.55 13.04
C ARG A 64 2.63 15.34 14.22
N TYR A 65 2.51 14.67 15.37
CA TYR A 65 1.92 15.19 16.59
C TYR A 65 2.89 14.99 17.75
N ARG A 66 3.05 16.01 18.58
CA ARG A 66 3.76 15.90 19.87
C ARG A 66 2.74 15.78 20.98
N VAL A 67 2.79 14.66 21.71
CA VAL A 67 1.82 14.32 22.76
C VAL A 67 2.53 13.92 24.07
N PRO A 68 1.91 14.14 25.24
CA PRO A 68 0.76 15.03 25.45
C PRO A 68 1.09 16.50 25.10
N PRO A 69 0.08 17.34 24.86
CA PRO A 69 0.30 18.75 24.53
C PRO A 69 1.08 19.47 25.66
N GLY A 70 1.97 20.37 25.28
CA GLY A 70 2.85 21.11 26.21
C GLY A 70 4.18 20.41 26.47
N GLU A 71 4.16 19.16 26.94
CA GLU A 71 5.39 18.40 27.24
C GLU A 71 6.05 17.85 25.96
N GLY A 72 5.24 17.41 24.99
CA GLY A 72 5.73 16.88 23.72
C GLY A 72 6.65 15.67 23.84
N ALA A 73 6.47 14.88 24.91
CA ALA A 73 7.33 13.76 25.28
C ALA A 73 7.27 12.57 24.29
N VAL A 74 6.22 12.49 23.49
CA VAL A 74 5.99 11.44 22.49
C VAL A 74 5.72 12.08 21.15
N GLU A 75 6.44 11.63 20.11
CA GLU A 75 6.14 11.98 18.74
C GLU A 75 5.30 10.86 18.11
N VAL A 76 4.11 11.17 17.62
CA VAL A 76 3.23 10.26 16.90
C VAL A 76 3.12 10.74 15.47
N SER A 77 3.47 9.88 14.52
CA SER A 77 3.27 10.12 13.09
C SER A 77 2.18 9.19 12.56
N LEU A 78 1.18 9.75 11.88
CA LEU A 78 0.09 8.99 11.28
C LEU A 78 0.08 9.12 9.76
N SER A 79 -0.12 8.02 9.06
CA SER A 79 -0.44 7.99 7.63
C SER A 79 -1.64 7.10 7.36
N ALA A 80 -2.37 7.36 6.28
CA ALA A 80 -3.57 6.60 5.95
C ALA A 80 -3.63 6.23 4.46
N ARG A 81 -4.16 5.04 4.18
CA ARG A 81 -4.46 4.55 2.82
C ARG A 81 -5.74 3.74 2.86
N GLY A 82 -6.61 3.96 1.88
CA GLY A 82 -7.76 3.12 1.59
C GLY A 82 -7.39 2.01 0.62
N MET A 83 -8.02 0.86 0.79
CA MET A 83 -7.95 -0.28 -0.11
C MET A 83 -9.38 -0.75 -0.38
N VAL A 84 -9.75 -0.83 -1.65
CA VAL A 84 -10.96 -1.51 -2.12
C VAL A 84 -10.53 -2.90 -2.56
N GLU A 85 -10.99 -3.91 -1.84
CA GLU A 85 -10.82 -5.31 -2.24
C GLU A 85 -12.16 -5.80 -2.78
N ALA A 86 -12.19 -6.15 -4.06
CA ALA A 86 -13.32 -6.88 -4.62
C ALA A 86 -13.35 -8.27 -3.98
N GLU A 87 -14.32 -8.54 -3.09
CA GLU A 87 -14.53 -9.93 -2.67
C GLU A 87 -15.14 -10.72 -3.83
N LYS A 88 -15.06 -12.04 -3.74
CA LYS A 88 -15.59 -12.95 -4.76
C LYS A 88 -17.12 -13.01 -4.62
N GLY A 89 -17.79 -11.95 -5.08
CA GLY A 89 -19.23 -11.65 -4.94
C GLY A 89 -19.51 -10.18 -5.29
N GLU A 90 -20.78 -9.74 -5.30
CA GLU A 90 -21.11 -8.30 -5.54
C GLU A 90 -20.61 -7.37 -4.41
N ASP A 91 -20.23 -7.92 -3.26
CA ASP A 91 -19.83 -7.13 -2.09
C ASP A 91 -18.34 -6.76 -2.15
N SER A 92 -18.04 -5.50 -2.48
CA SER A 92 -16.67 -4.97 -2.35
C SER A 92 -16.38 -4.57 -0.90
N ARG A 93 -15.31 -5.09 -0.30
CA ARG A 93 -14.88 -4.68 1.03
C ARG A 93 -13.99 -3.44 0.95
N ARG A 94 -14.38 -2.39 1.65
CA ARG A 94 -13.61 -1.14 1.76
C ARG A 94 -12.90 -1.11 3.10
N THR A 95 -11.58 -1.03 3.06
CA THR A 95 -10.75 -0.99 4.26
C THR A 95 -9.92 0.27 4.27
N LEU A 96 -9.85 0.94 5.41
CA LEU A 96 -8.90 2.00 5.66
C LEU A 96 -7.81 1.46 6.56
N GLU A 97 -6.55 1.59 6.14
CA GLU A 97 -5.39 1.32 6.97
C GLU A 97 -4.78 2.63 7.44
N VAL A 98 -4.65 2.78 8.76
CA VAL A 98 -3.96 3.90 9.40
C VAL A 98 -2.71 3.37 10.08
N ARG A 99 -1.56 3.83 9.62
CA ARG A 99 -0.27 3.49 10.21
C ARG A 99 0.12 4.53 11.25
N PHE A 100 0.49 4.06 12.42
CA PHE A 100 1.10 4.81 13.50
C PHE A 100 2.61 4.52 13.53
N ALA A 101 3.42 5.55 13.67
CA ALA A 101 4.81 5.46 14.08
C ALA A 101 4.99 6.33 15.32
N VAL A 102 5.30 5.70 16.44
CA VAL A 102 5.37 6.35 17.75
C VAL A 102 6.80 6.31 18.25
N ARG A 103 7.30 7.46 18.69
CA ARG A 103 8.59 7.62 19.37
C ARG A 103 8.35 8.25 20.73
N ASN A 104 8.44 7.45 21.79
CA ASN A 104 8.28 7.93 23.16
C ASN A 104 9.65 8.32 23.72
N GLN A 105 9.91 9.62 23.83
CA GLN A 105 11.16 10.16 24.37
C GLN A 105 11.07 10.49 25.87
N GLY A 106 9.87 10.48 26.44
CA GLY A 106 9.71 10.71 27.87
C GLY A 106 9.86 9.45 28.71
N GLN A 107 9.54 9.57 30.00
CA GLN A 107 9.77 8.50 30.98
C GLN A 107 8.55 7.59 31.20
N ALA A 108 7.34 8.12 31.02
CA ALA A 108 6.12 7.34 31.22
C ALA A 108 5.78 6.47 30.00
N THR A 109 5.03 5.40 30.22
CA THR A 109 4.53 4.54 29.14
C THR A 109 3.44 5.27 28.36
N TRP A 110 3.56 5.29 27.04
CA TRP A 110 2.47 5.68 26.15
C TRP A 110 1.65 4.45 25.81
N SER A 111 0.33 4.56 25.83
CA SER A 111 -0.53 3.44 25.43
C SER A 111 -1.74 3.87 24.63
N LEU A 112 -2.19 2.97 23.76
CA LEU A 112 -3.39 3.15 22.94
C LEU A 112 -4.16 1.83 22.92
N ASP A 113 -5.46 1.89 23.19
CA ASP A 113 -6.35 0.75 23.00
C ASP A 113 -6.96 0.81 21.59
N PRO A 114 -6.61 -0.13 20.69
CA PRO A 114 -7.18 -0.15 19.34
C PRO A 114 -8.71 -0.18 19.35
N ALA A 115 -9.33 -0.83 20.33
CA ALA A 115 -10.80 -0.93 20.42
C ALA A 115 -11.49 0.43 20.67
N GLN A 116 -10.75 1.41 21.20
CA GLN A 116 -11.25 2.76 21.43
C GLN A 116 -10.97 3.70 20.25
N THR A 117 -10.17 3.27 19.27
CA THR A 117 -9.85 4.05 18.09
C THR A 117 -10.96 3.90 17.04
N LYS A 118 -11.43 5.03 16.51
CA LYS A 118 -12.58 5.08 15.60
C LYS A 118 -12.39 6.10 14.49
N ILE A 119 -13.12 5.87 13.40
CA ILE A 119 -13.34 6.88 12.36
C ILE A 119 -14.62 7.62 12.69
N VAL A 120 -14.56 8.94 12.66
CA VAL A 120 -15.72 9.82 12.75
C VAL A 120 -15.84 10.68 11.51
N ASP A 121 -17.07 11.01 11.15
CA ASP A 121 -17.39 12.00 10.11
C ASP A 121 -17.17 13.44 10.63
N ASP A 122 -17.45 14.43 9.78
CA ASP A 122 -17.33 15.84 10.16
C ASP A 122 -18.39 16.30 11.18
N ASP A 123 -19.50 15.56 11.32
CA ASP A 123 -20.51 15.77 12.36
C ASP A 123 -20.15 15.07 13.69
N GLY A 124 -19.01 14.37 13.74
CA GLY A 124 -18.55 13.60 14.90
C GLY A 124 -19.26 12.26 15.09
N ARG A 125 -20.10 11.82 14.15
CA ARG A 125 -20.73 10.49 14.19
C ARG A 125 -19.70 9.43 13.86
N GLN A 126 -19.76 8.30 14.57
CA GLN A 126 -18.87 7.19 14.30
C GLN A 126 -19.25 6.48 13.00
N VAL A 127 -18.26 6.34 12.11
CA VAL A 127 -18.38 5.66 10.82
C VAL A 127 -17.86 4.22 10.93
N ALA A 128 -16.73 4.01 11.60
CA ALA A 128 -16.08 2.71 11.70
C ALA A 128 -15.25 2.57 12.99
N GLY A 129 -15.10 1.34 13.48
CA GLY A 129 -14.17 0.97 14.56
C GLY A 129 -12.96 0.21 14.01
N ALA A 130 -11.83 0.25 14.72
CA ALA A 130 -10.66 -0.55 14.34
C ALA A 130 -10.94 -2.05 14.56
N ARG A 131 -10.60 -2.90 13.59
CA ARG A 131 -10.88 -4.35 13.63
C ARG A 131 -9.64 -5.23 13.75
N ALA A 132 -8.46 -4.75 13.34
CA ALA A 132 -7.26 -5.57 13.33
C ALA A 132 -5.95 -4.78 13.45
N TRP A 133 -4.96 -5.44 14.07
CA TRP A 133 -3.54 -5.13 13.99
C TRP A 133 -2.88 -6.20 13.09
N GLN A 134 -2.11 -5.80 12.09
CA GLN A 134 -1.51 -6.73 11.14
C GLN A 134 -0.37 -7.53 11.81
N GLY A 135 -0.56 -8.84 12.00
CA GLY A 135 0.55 -9.77 12.22
C GLY A 135 0.36 -10.82 13.31
N ARG A 136 -0.21 -10.48 14.48
CA ARG A 136 -0.46 -11.46 15.56
C ARG A 136 -1.63 -11.04 16.44
N SER A 137 -2.78 -11.71 16.26
CA SER A 137 -3.99 -11.52 17.06
C SER A 137 -3.73 -11.46 18.57
N ARG A 138 -3.90 -10.28 19.15
CA ARG A 138 -4.75 -10.04 20.33
C ARG A 138 -5.09 -8.56 20.43
N MET A 139 -6.38 -8.26 20.54
CA MET A 139 -6.88 -6.95 20.97
C MET A 139 -6.50 -6.75 22.44
N GLY A 140 -5.39 -6.07 22.66
CA GLY A 140 -5.01 -5.50 23.94
C GLY A 140 -4.46 -4.10 23.70
N ALA A 141 -4.29 -3.34 24.78
CA ALA A 141 -3.63 -2.04 24.70
C ALA A 141 -2.22 -2.20 24.13
N ILE A 142 -1.87 -1.36 23.16
CA ILE A 142 -0.51 -1.18 22.66
C ILE A 142 0.25 -0.38 23.70
N LEU A 143 1.40 -0.88 24.16
CA LEU A 143 2.19 -0.28 25.23
C LEU A 143 3.59 0.05 24.73
N ILE A 144 3.94 1.33 24.74
CA ILE A 144 5.23 1.83 24.28
C ILE A 144 5.92 2.51 25.45
N ALA A 145 6.89 1.81 26.04
CA ALA A 145 7.67 2.29 27.18
C ALA A 145 8.41 3.61 26.88
N GLY A 146 8.78 4.33 27.94
CA GLY A 146 9.65 5.50 27.82
C GLY A 146 10.99 5.14 27.15
N GLY A 147 11.42 5.97 26.20
CA GLY A 147 12.62 5.73 25.38
C GLY A 147 12.42 4.75 24.21
N ALA A 148 11.26 4.12 24.06
CA ALA A 148 10.99 3.16 23.00
C ALA A 148 10.41 3.81 21.74
N SER A 149 10.48 3.08 20.63
CA SER A 149 9.82 3.45 19.37
C SER A 149 9.20 2.23 18.73
N GLU A 150 7.99 2.37 18.20
CA GLU A 150 7.25 1.28 17.57
C GLU A 150 6.37 1.81 16.44
N ALA A 151 6.18 0.99 15.41
CA ALA A 151 5.25 1.28 14.33
C ALA A 151 4.24 0.14 14.18
N PHE A 152 2.97 0.51 14.01
CA PHE A 152 1.86 -0.44 13.88
C PHE A 152 0.78 0.11 12.96
N SER A 153 -0.04 -0.76 12.39
CA SER A 153 -1.19 -0.37 11.57
C SER A 153 -2.48 -0.79 12.23
N LEU A 154 -3.49 0.07 12.15
CA LEU A 154 -4.88 -0.22 12.48
C LEU A 154 -5.69 -0.30 11.19
N THR A 155 -6.50 -1.35 11.04
CA THR A 155 -7.43 -1.49 9.92
C THR A 155 -8.86 -1.22 10.36
N PHE A 156 -9.58 -0.41 9.58
CA PHE A 156 -10.98 -0.08 9.77
C PHE A 156 -11.77 -0.61 8.58
N ASP A 157 -12.86 -1.33 8.85
CA ASP A 157 -13.83 -1.67 7.80
C ASP A 157 -14.79 -0.50 7.66
N LEU A 158 -14.86 0.06 6.45
CA LEU A 158 -15.79 1.13 6.16
C LEU A 158 -17.12 0.53 5.70
N PRO A 159 -18.26 1.12 6.11
CA PRO A 159 -19.56 0.64 5.68
C PRO A 159 -19.74 0.88 4.18
N GLU A 160 -20.67 0.17 3.55
CA GLU A 160 -20.81 0.18 2.09
C GLU A 160 -21.15 1.57 1.55
N GLU A 161 -21.92 2.33 2.33
CA GLU A 161 -22.35 3.70 2.04
C GLU A 161 -21.17 4.68 2.08
N ALA A 162 -20.10 4.35 2.80
CA ALA A 162 -18.89 5.16 2.92
C ALA A 162 -17.97 4.95 1.71
N ARG A 163 -18.47 5.31 0.53
CA ARG A 163 -17.70 5.30 -0.72
C ARG A 163 -16.53 6.27 -0.63
N PHE A 164 -15.32 5.84 -0.95
CA PHE A 164 -14.13 6.69 -0.85
C PHE A 164 -14.24 7.97 -1.67
N GLU A 165 -14.98 7.94 -2.78
CA GLU A 165 -15.28 9.08 -3.65
C GLU A 165 -16.16 10.12 -2.94
N SER A 166 -17.05 9.66 -2.05
CA SER A 166 -17.96 10.51 -1.27
C SER A 166 -17.35 10.97 0.07
N LEU A 167 -16.38 10.21 0.59
CA LEU A 167 -15.62 10.54 1.79
C LEU A 167 -14.61 11.65 1.47
N GLY A 168 -15.09 12.89 1.29
CA GLY A 168 -14.23 14.05 1.05
C GLY A 168 -13.14 14.20 2.13
N SER A 169 -13.51 13.93 3.38
CA SER A 169 -12.57 13.80 4.49
C SER A 169 -13.05 12.79 5.54
N LEU A 170 -12.10 12.28 6.31
CA LEU A 170 -12.36 11.39 7.45
C LEU A 170 -11.52 11.82 8.64
N ARG A 171 -12.02 11.63 9.86
CA ARG A 171 -11.26 11.95 11.08
C ARG A 171 -11.01 10.67 11.86
N VAL A 172 -9.74 10.38 12.13
CA VAL A 172 -9.33 9.28 13.01
C VAL A 172 -9.27 9.85 14.42
N ALA A 173 -10.14 9.39 15.31
CA ALA A 173 -10.05 9.66 16.74
C ALA A 173 -9.27 8.52 17.41
N TRP A 174 -8.14 8.86 18.02
CA TRP A 174 -7.18 7.93 18.61
C TRP A 174 -6.94 8.31 20.08
N PRO A 175 -7.80 7.86 21.00
CA PRO A 175 -7.57 8.07 22.43
C PRO A 175 -6.33 7.31 22.89
N TYR A 176 -5.56 7.93 23.78
CA TYR A 176 -4.32 7.34 24.29
C TYR A 176 -4.13 7.70 25.76
N ARG A 177 -3.18 7.04 26.42
CA ARG A 177 -2.73 7.38 27.77
C ARG A 177 -1.25 7.65 27.77
N TYR A 178 -0.81 8.53 28.66
CA TYR A 178 0.60 8.74 28.95
C TYR A 178 0.80 8.64 30.47
N GLY A 179 1.40 7.53 30.91
CA GLY A 179 1.25 7.05 32.29
C GLY A 179 -0.22 6.77 32.59
N ASP A 180 -0.72 7.28 33.71
CA ASP A 180 -2.11 7.10 34.13
C ASP A 180 -3.08 8.15 33.57
N LYS A 181 -2.58 9.18 32.88
CA LYS A 181 -3.40 10.28 32.40
C LYS A 181 -4.00 9.96 31.01
N PRO A 182 -5.33 10.02 30.85
CA PRO A 182 -5.98 9.85 29.55
C PRO A 182 -5.89 11.14 28.73
N TYR A 183 -5.79 10.98 27.41
CA TYR A 183 -5.79 12.05 26.44
C TYR A 183 -6.55 11.61 25.18
N GLU A 184 -6.95 12.60 24.39
CA GLU A 184 -7.62 12.37 23.11
C GLU A 184 -6.81 12.99 21.99
N GLY A 185 -6.43 12.15 21.01
CA GLY A 185 -5.84 12.58 19.76
C GLY A 185 -6.83 12.47 18.63
N SER A 186 -6.72 13.36 17.65
CA SER A 186 -7.52 13.32 16.44
C SER A 186 -6.68 13.74 15.24
N THR A 187 -6.87 13.06 14.11
CA THR A 187 -6.25 13.44 12.84
C THR A 187 -7.30 13.47 11.74
N LYS A 188 -7.52 14.65 11.15
CA LYS A 188 -8.32 14.78 9.93
C LYS A 188 -7.48 14.42 8.72
N PHE A 189 -8.00 13.53 7.89
CA PHE A 189 -7.44 13.12 6.61
C PHE A 189 -8.34 13.60 5.48
N ILE A 190 -7.71 14.07 4.41
CA ILE A 190 -8.37 14.44 3.14
C ILE A 190 -7.89 13.51 2.04
N ARG A 191 -8.81 13.11 1.17
CA ARG A 191 -8.49 12.29 0.00
C ARG A 191 -7.56 13.08 -0.95
N ILE A 192 -6.68 12.35 -1.62
CA ILE A 192 -5.84 12.88 -2.69
C ILE A 192 -6.26 12.16 -3.96
N GLU A 193 -6.74 12.91 -4.96
CA GLU A 193 -7.28 12.35 -6.21
C GLU A 193 -6.19 11.75 -7.10
N GLU A 194 -4.99 12.29 -7.02
CA GLU A 194 -3.84 11.84 -7.79
C GLU A 194 -2.61 11.78 -6.88
N VAL A 195 -2.13 10.56 -6.64
CA VAL A 195 -0.73 10.42 -6.24
C VAL A 195 0.04 10.46 -7.55
N THR A 196 0.39 11.66 -8.02
CA THR A 196 1.55 11.75 -8.91
C THR A 196 2.67 11.14 -8.09
N TYR A 197 3.07 9.92 -8.41
CA TYR A 197 4.19 9.26 -7.77
C TYR A 197 5.37 10.22 -7.96
N TYR A 198 5.66 11.02 -6.94
CA TYR A 198 6.89 11.77 -6.86
C TYR A 198 7.95 10.74 -6.51
N TYR A 199 8.22 9.82 -7.43
CA TYR A 199 9.60 9.43 -7.61
C TYR A 199 10.29 10.76 -7.92
N PRO A 200 11.14 11.30 -7.04
CA PRO A 200 12.11 12.25 -7.56
C PRO A 200 12.76 11.50 -8.72
N ASP A 201 12.66 12.05 -9.92
CA ASP A 201 13.32 11.52 -11.10
C ASP A 201 14.80 11.34 -10.76
N TYR A 202 15.15 10.19 -10.21
CA TYR A 202 16.50 9.73 -10.02
C TYR A 202 16.96 9.15 -11.35
N TYR A 203 16.62 9.84 -12.45
CA TYR A 203 17.47 9.87 -13.61
C TYR A 203 18.67 10.72 -13.20
N GLY A 204 19.62 10.07 -12.54
CA GLY A 204 20.98 10.58 -12.48
C GLY A 204 21.41 10.96 -13.91
N PRO A 205 22.13 12.08 -14.10
CA PRO A 205 22.64 12.47 -15.41
C PRO A 205 23.75 11.49 -15.82
N TYR A 206 23.37 10.29 -16.28
CA TYR A 206 24.27 9.28 -16.84
C TYR A 206 24.23 9.25 -18.37
N TYR A 207 23.66 10.27 -18.99
CA TYR A 207 23.80 10.55 -20.42
C TYR A 207 24.06 12.04 -20.64
N GLY A 208 25.29 12.46 -20.33
CA GLY A 208 25.87 13.63 -20.99
C GLY A 208 26.16 13.26 -22.44
N PRO A 209 25.64 13.99 -23.44
CA PRO A 209 25.89 13.72 -24.84
C PRO A 209 27.37 13.95 -25.16
N TYR A 210 27.90 13.09 -26.01
CA TYR A 210 29.11 13.29 -26.80
C TYR A 210 29.29 14.76 -27.22
N PHE A 211 30.12 15.51 -26.50
CA PHE A 211 30.67 16.77 -26.97
C PHE A 211 32.15 16.55 -27.29
N TYR A 212 32.40 16.30 -28.56
CA TYR A 212 33.70 16.55 -29.17
C TYR A 212 34.06 18.02 -28.98
N GLY A 213 35.10 18.28 -28.19
CA GLY A 213 35.87 19.51 -28.23
C GLY A 213 37.33 19.13 -28.04
N PRO A 214 38.16 19.09 -29.10
CA PRO A 214 39.60 19.03 -28.91
C PRO A 214 40.08 20.41 -28.46
N TYR A 215 41.21 20.45 -27.75
CA TYR A 215 42.02 21.62 -27.38
C TYR A 215 41.83 22.24 -25.96
N TYR A 216 42.98 22.23 -25.24
CA TYR A 216 43.30 22.76 -23.90
C TYR A 216 42.73 21.96 -22.71
N GLY A 217 43.48 21.33 -21.80
CA GLY A 217 44.89 21.27 -21.44
C GLY A 217 44.96 20.77 -19.98
N PRO A 218 46.06 20.12 -19.52
CA PRO A 218 46.19 19.66 -18.13
C PRO A 218 46.45 20.86 -17.21
N TYR A 219 46.23 20.68 -15.90
CA TYR A 219 46.64 21.55 -14.77
C TYR A 219 45.51 22.27 -13.99
N TYR A 220 45.46 21.93 -12.69
CA TYR A 220 44.85 22.59 -11.54
C TYR A 220 43.31 22.60 -11.38
N ALA A 221 42.80 21.60 -10.65
CA ALA A 221 41.61 21.77 -9.80
C ALA A 221 42.06 21.98 -8.34
N PRO A 222 41.60 23.03 -7.62
CA PRO A 222 41.98 23.27 -6.23
C PRO A 222 41.31 22.27 -5.26
N PRO A 223 41.98 21.88 -4.15
CA PRO A 223 41.54 20.80 -3.25
C PRO A 223 40.32 21.11 -2.35
N TYR A 224 39.55 22.16 -2.64
CA TYR A 224 38.46 22.63 -1.75
C TYR A 224 37.04 22.37 -2.28
N TRP A 225 36.89 21.76 -3.45
CA TRP A 225 35.59 21.30 -3.92
C TRP A 225 35.26 19.94 -3.30
N ARG A 226 34.77 19.96 -2.05
CA ARG A 226 33.91 18.88 -1.57
C ARG A 226 32.55 19.08 -2.24
N PRO A 227 32.01 18.10 -2.97
CA PRO A 227 30.59 18.11 -3.28
C PRO A 227 29.86 18.26 -1.95
N TYR A 228 29.06 19.30 -1.81
CA TYR A 228 28.12 19.41 -0.73
C TYR A 228 27.11 18.27 -0.93
N HIS A 229 27.42 17.11 -0.36
CA HIS A 229 26.45 16.05 -0.15
C HIS A 229 25.47 16.60 0.86
N GLY A 230 24.37 17.19 0.37
CA GLY A 230 23.22 17.53 1.19
C GLY A 230 22.82 16.32 2.04
N PRO A 231 22.23 16.54 3.22
CA PRO A 231 21.97 15.46 4.17
C PRO A 231 21.20 14.36 3.46
N TYR A 232 21.83 13.18 3.37
CA TYR A 232 21.18 11.94 3.01
C TYR A 232 19.86 11.90 3.78
N TYR A 233 18.75 11.68 3.09
CA TYR A 233 17.52 11.22 3.71
C TYR A 233 17.78 9.80 4.26
N TYR A 234 18.52 9.75 5.36
CA TYR A 234 18.52 8.60 6.24
C TYR A 234 17.18 8.67 6.94
N ASP A 235 16.26 7.85 6.45
CA ASP A 235 15.08 7.51 7.22
C ASP A 235 15.55 6.58 8.36
N PRO A 236 15.61 7.04 9.63
CA PRO A 236 15.94 6.16 10.74
C PRO A 236 14.92 5.02 10.94
N TRP A 237 13.80 5.04 10.19
CA TRP A 237 12.76 4.02 10.18
C TRP A 237 12.97 2.94 9.10
N TYR A 238 13.99 3.05 8.26
CA TYR A 238 14.37 2.02 7.30
C TYR A 238 15.48 1.13 7.86
N ASP A 239 15.10 -0.03 8.42
CA ASP A 239 16.04 -1.13 8.66
C ASP A 239 16.08 -2.05 7.42
N PRO A 240 17.14 -2.00 6.59
CA PRO A 240 17.27 -2.88 5.42
C PRO A 240 17.27 -4.37 5.78
N TRP A 241 17.53 -4.75 7.04
CA TRP A 241 17.55 -6.13 7.48
C TRP A 241 16.16 -6.72 7.75
N LEU A 242 15.15 -5.89 8.05
CA LEU A 242 13.76 -6.33 8.21
C LEU A 242 13.14 -6.78 6.88
N ALA A 243 13.41 -6.06 5.79
CA ALA A 243 12.97 -6.42 4.44
C ALA A 243 13.67 -7.68 3.90
N TYR A 244 14.94 -7.90 4.28
CA TYR A 244 15.71 -9.07 3.87
C TYR A 244 15.24 -10.37 4.55
N ARG A 245 14.86 -10.32 5.84
CA ARG A 245 14.35 -11.51 6.58
C ARG A 245 12.96 -11.94 6.15
N ALA A 246 12.13 -11.02 5.67
CA ALA A 246 10.77 -11.32 5.18
C ALA A 246 10.76 -12.12 3.86
N ARG A 247 11.84 -12.12 3.08
CA ARG A 247 11.95 -12.86 1.81
C ARG A 247 12.51 -14.29 1.93
N ARG A 248 12.94 -14.70 3.13
CA ARG A 248 13.52 -16.03 3.38
C ARG A 248 12.65 -16.94 4.26
N ARG A 249 11.36 -16.65 4.39
CA ARG A 249 10.36 -17.53 5.00
C ARG A 249 9.22 -17.74 4.02
#